data_AF-A0A3P6Q5B0-F1
#
_entry.id   AF-A0A3P6Q5B0-F1
#
_cell.length_a   1.000
_cell.length_b   1.000
_cell.length_c   1.000
_cell.angle_alpha   90.00
_cell.angle_beta   90.00
_cell.angle_gamma   90.00
#
_symmetry.space_group_name_H-M   'P 1'
#
loop_
_entity.id
_entity.type
_entity.pdbx_description
1 polymer ?
#
loop_
_entity_poly.entity_id
_entity_poly.type
_entity_poly.pdbx_seq_one_letter_code
_entity_poly.pdbx_strand_id
1 'polypeptide(L)'
;MVSKVAWLEEAGQTQPKLVSCSWDQTIRVWDVTASASDTTGKCGESRCISAGSPLHDLSVAPQGVLVGASDNKVRIYDLRAKGKHFPSSYHCVCILQGGYLLP
;
A
#
# COMPACT_ATOMS: atom_id res chain seq x y z
N MET A 1 12.86 -4.36 -7.87
CA MET A 1 12.24 -3.43 -8.84
C MET A 1 10.87 -3.06 -8.30
N VAL A 2 10.49 -1.79 -8.32
CA VAL A 2 9.15 -1.37 -7.92
C VAL A 2 8.18 -1.75 -9.03
N SER A 3 7.10 -2.45 -8.69
CA SER A 3 6.10 -2.88 -9.68
C SER A 3 5.00 -1.87 -9.86
N LYS A 4 4.57 -1.23 -8.78
CA LYS A 4 3.57 -0.17 -8.84
C LYS A 4 3.72 0.81 -7.68
N VAL A 5 3.29 2.03 -7.96
CA VAL A 5 3.19 3.13 -6.99
C VAL A 5 1.80 3.75 -7.08
N ALA A 6 1.28 4.21 -5.95
CA ALA A 6 -0.01 4.89 -5.87
C ALA A 6 0.01 5.97 -4.78
N TRP A 7 -0.76 7.02 -5.00
CA TRP A 7 -1.01 8.04 -3.98
C TRP A 7 -2.02 7.54 -2.96
N LEU A 8 -1.71 7.78 -1.68
CA LEU A 8 -2.62 7.57 -0.56
C LEU A 8 -3.15 8.94 -0.13
N GLU A 9 -4.36 9.25 -0.58
CA GLU A 9 -5.07 10.45 -0.19
C GLU A 9 -5.98 10.14 0.99
N GLU A 10 -5.62 10.63 2.17
CA GLU A 10 -6.45 10.53 3.37
C GLU A 10 -7.07 11.89 3.67
N ALA A 11 -8.40 11.96 3.65
CA ALA A 11 -9.13 13.18 3.97
C ALA A 11 -8.75 13.67 5.38
N GLY A 12 -8.11 14.84 5.46
CA GLY A 12 -7.69 15.46 6.72
C GLY A 12 -6.22 15.30 7.10
N GLN A 13 -5.39 14.61 6.31
CA GLN A 13 -3.94 14.63 6.49
C GLN A 13 -3.31 15.84 5.78
N THR A 14 -2.37 16.49 6.47
CA THR A 14 -1.67 17.69 5.97
C THR A 14 -0.56 17.38 4.98
N GLN A 15 -0.13 16.11 4.90
CA GLN A 15 0.96 15.67 4.02
C GLN A 15 0.52 14.48 3.18
N PRO A 16 0.76 14.52 1.85
CA PRO A 16 0.45 13.41 0.98
C PRO A 16 1.39 12.22 1.26
N LYS A 17 0.84 11.02 1.13
CA LYS A 17 1.61 9.78 1.25
C LYS A 17 1.63 9.03 -0.06
N LEU A 18 2.74 8.36 -0.32
CA LEU A 18 2.90 7.42 -1.42
C LEU A 18 2.99 6.01 -0.89
N VAL A 19 2.43 5.07 -1.62
CA VAL A 19 2.57 3.63 -1.34
C VAL A 19 3.12 2.95 -2.57
N SER A 20 4.10 2.07 -2.37
CA SER A 20 4.74 1.32 -3.44
C SER A 20 4.80 -0.16 -3.10
N CYS A 21 4.62 -1.03 -4.10
CA CYS A 21 4.83 -2.47 -3.98
C CYS A 21 5.97 -2.95 -4.89
N SER A 22 6.68 -3.99 -4.48
CA SER A 22 7.87 -4.48 -5.17
C SER A 22 7.95 -6.01 -5.18
N TRP A 23 8.72 -6.54 -6.13
CA TRP A 23 9.05 -7.98 -6.19
C TRP A 23 9.94 -8.44 -5.04
N ASP A 24 10.54 -7.50 -4.29
CA ASP A 24 11.23 -7.79 -3.03
C ASP A 24 10.29 -8.19 -1.89
N GLN A 25 9.00 -8.38 -2.20
CA GLN A 25 7.96 -8.82 -1.28
C GLN A 25 7.61 -7.75 -0.24
N THR A 26 7.97 -6.49 -0.49
CA THR A 26 7.68 -5.38 0.42
C THR A 26 6.68 -4.39 -0.16
N ILE A 27 5.89 -3.83 0.76
CA ILE A 27 5.09 -2.63 0.56
C ILE A 27 5.76 -1.53 1.37
N ARG A 28 6.09 -0.42 0.71
CA ARG A 28 6.69 0.75 1.38
C ARG A 28 5.73 1.91 1.34
N VAL A 29 5.67 2.65 2.44
CA VAL A 29 4.93 3.89 2.57
C VAL A 29 5.92 5.02 2.72
N TRP A 30 5.68 6.09 1.98
CA TRP A 30 6.54 7.24 1.93
C TRP A 30 5.75 8.47 2.33
N ASP A 31 6.27 9.21 3.30
CA ASP A 31 5.74 10.52 3.64
C ASP A 31 6.39 11.55 2.71
N VAL A 32 5.58 12.24 1.93
CA VAL A 32 6.04 13.24 0.97
C VAL A 32 5.82 14.62 1.59
N THR A 33 6.91 15.26 2.01
CA THR A 33 6.87 16.64 2.48
C THR A 33 7.21 17.56 1.33
N ALA A 34 6.18 18.09 0.67
CA ALA A 34 6.33 19.19 -0.28
C ALA A 34 6.25 20.52 0.48
N SER A 35 7.40 21.13 0.77
CA SER A 35 7.43 22.53 1.18
C SER A 35 7.30 23.39 -0.07
N ALA A 36 6.45 24.42 -0.05
CA ALA A 36 6.27 25.35 -1.17
C ALA A 36 7.59 26.02 -1.64
N SER A 37 8.66 25.96 -0.83
CA SER A 37 9.99 26.50 -1.14
C SER A 37 11.01 25.46 -1.60
N ASP A 38 10.72 24.15 -1.50
CA ASP A 38 11.64 23.07 -1.89
C ASP A 38 11.15 22.40 -3.18
N THR A 39 11.73 22.78 -4.31
CA THR A 39 11.49 22.16 -5.62
C THR A 39 11.88 20.67 -5.69
N THR A 40 12.62 20.17 -4.69
CA THR A 40 13.13 18.79 -4.67
C THR A 40 12.26 17.82 -3.87
N GLY A 41 11.18 18.28 -3.21
CA GLY A 41 10.19 17.44 -2.50
C GLY A 41 10.80 16.29 -1.69
N LYS A 42 11.06 16.48 -0.39
CA LYS A 42 11.64 15.40 0.43
C LYS A 42 10.64 14.25 0.57
N CYS A 43 11.09 13.05 0.18
CA CYS A 43 10.36 11.81 0.30
C CYS A 43 11.08 10.93 1.33
N GLY A 44 10.45 10.72 2.48
CA GLY A 44 10.99 9.87 3.55
C GLY A 44 10.24 8.56 3.61
N GLU A 45 10.95 7.43 3.63
CA GLU A 45 10.32 6.14 3.91
C GLU A 45 9.83 6.12 5.35
N SER A 46 8.52 6.04 5.55
CA SER A 46 7.90 6.04 6.87
C SER A 46 7.60 4.64 7.37
N ARG A 47 7.39 3.69 6.46
CA ARG A 47 7.08 2.30 6.80
C ARG A 47 7.48 1.32 5.70
N CYS A 48 7.91 0.13 6.12
CA CYS A 48 8.09 -1.04 5.26
C CYS A 48 7.31 -2.23 5.85
N ILE A 49 6.55 -2.91 5.00
CA ILE A 49 5.72 -4.06 5.37
C ILE A 49 6.14 -5.24 4.49
N SER A 50 6.49 -6.37 5.11
CA SER A 50 6.76 -7.61 4.38
C SER A 50 5.46 -8.35 4.10
N ALA A 51 5.19 -8.60 2.82
CA ALA A 51 4.03 -9.36 2.35
C ALA A 51 4.31 -10.86 2.23
N GLY A 52 5.59 -11.28 2.25
CA GLY A 52 6.01 -12.68 2.18
C GLY A 52 5.87 -13.34 0.80
N SER A 53 5.53 -12.57 -0.24
CA SER A 53 5.52 -13.01 -1.63
C SER A 53 5.72 -11.82 -2.58
N PRO A 54 6.33 -12.01 -3.76
CA PRO A 54 6.51 -10.95 -4.76
C PRO A 54 5.17 -10.28 -5.13
N LEU A 55 5.17 -8.94 -5.17
CA LEU A 55 3.98 -8.16 -5.46
C LEU A 55 4.03 -7.61 -6.89
N HIS A 56 2.91 -7.73 -7.61
CA HIS A 56 2.82 -7.32 -9.01
C HIS A 56 1.96 -6.06 -9.20
N ASP A 57 0.92 -5.91 -8.38
CA ASP A 57 -0.04 -4.83 -8.52
C ASP A 57 -0.49 -4.31 -7.16
N LEU A 58 -0.88 -3.04 -7.13
CA LEU A 58 -1.30 -2.29 -5.94
C LEU A 58 -2.42 -1.32 -6.28
N SER A 59 -3.45 -1.28 -5.45
CA SER A 59 -4.56 -0.33 -5.56
C SER A 59 -4.89 0.25 -4.19
N VAL A 60 -5.10 1.55 -4.14
CA VAL A 60 -5.46 2.25 -2.90
C VAL A 60 -6.96 2.47 -2.86
N ALA A 61 -7.59 2.12 -1.75
CA ALA A 61 -9.01 2.29 -1.53
C ALA A 61 -9.29 2.85 -0.12
N PRO A 62 -10.48 3.44 0.14
CA PRO A 62 -10.82 4.00 1.44
C PRO A 62 -10.75 3.00 2.61
N GLN A 63 -10.88 1.70 2.34
CA GLN A 63 -10.78 0.61 3.30
C GLN A 63 -9.34 0.14 3.57
N GLY A 64 -8.37 0.55 2.75
CA GLY A 64 -6.99 0.08 2.82
C GLY A 64 -6.35 -0.11 1.45
N VAL A 65 -5.18 -0.72 1.43
CA VAL A 65 -4.40 -0.97 0.21
C VAL A 65 -4.58 -2.43 -0.21
N LEU A 66 -5.06 -2.64 -1.43
CA LEU A 66 -5.14 -3.94 -2.08
C LEU A 66 -3.83 -4.22 -2.81
N VAL A 67 -3.31 -5.43 -2.66
CA VAL A 67 -2.14 -5.90 -3.42
C VAL A 67 -2.37 -7.29 -3.99
N GLY A 68 -1.95 -7.45 -5.24
CA GLY A 68 -1.87 -8.72 -5.93
C GLY A 68 -0.45 -9.29 -5.83
N ALA A 69 -0.35 -10.53 -5.35
CA ALA A 69 0.91 -11.23 -5.16
C ALA A 69 1.04 -12.46 -6.06
N SER A 70 2.28 -12.91 -6.28
CA SER A 70 2.60 -14.07 -7.12
C SER A 70 2.12 -15.41 -6.57
N ASP A 71 1.66 -15.45 -5.31
CA ASP A 71 1.15 -16.64 -4.64
C ASP A 71 -0.35 -16.87 -4.87
N ASN A 72 -0.89 -16.25 -5.92
CA ASN A 72 -2.30 -16.30 -6.32
C ASN A 72 -3.26 -15.77 -5.24
N LYS A 73 -2.77 -14.90 -4.36
CA LYS A 73 -3.59 -14.26 -3.32
C LYS A 73 -3.62 -12.75 -3.50
N VAL A 74 -4.80 -12.19 -3.25
CA VAL A 74 -5.00 -10.76 -3.06
C VAL A 74 -5.12 -10.49 -1.56
N ARG A 75 -4.41 -9.48 -1.08
CA ARG A 75 -4.38 -9.09 0.33
C ARG A 75 -4.80 -7.64 0.46
N ILE A 76 -5.49 -7.34 1.55
CA ILE A 76 -5.80 -5.97 1.96
C ILE A 76 -4.96 -5.58 3.18
N TYR A 77 -4.31 -4.43 3.12
CA TYR A 77 -3.53 -3.85 4.19
C TYR A 77 -4.21 -2.57 4.67
N ASP A 78 -4.65 -2.54 5.92
CA ASP A 78 -5.08 -1.30 6.54
C ASP A 78 -3.85 -0.52 7.03
N LEU A 79 -3.54 0.60 6.36
CA LEU A 79 -2.42 1.48 6.71
C LEU A 79 -2.75 2.45 7.86
N ARG A 80 -4.03 2.59 8.22
CA ARG A 80 -4.51 3.48 9.30
C ARG A 80 -4.29 2.87 10.68
N ALA A 81 -4.24 1.55 10.77
CA ALA A 81 -3.99 0.84 12.02
C ALA A 81 -2.59 1.20 12.57
N LYS A 82 -2.58 1.97 13.67
CA LYS A 82 -1.37 2.30 14.43
C LYS A 82 -1.13 1.21 15.48
N GLY A 83 -0.63 0.06 15.06
CA GLY A 83 -0.30 -1.06 15.95
C GLY A 83 0.96 -1.80 15.51
N LYS A 84 1.88 -2.08 16.45
CA LYS A 84 3.13 -2.83 16.20
C LYS A 84 2.91 -4.34 16.00
N HIS A 85 1.71 -4.85 16.26
CA HIS A 85 1.32 -6.23 16.00
C HIS A 85 0.44 -6.29 14.75
N PHE A 86 1.07 -6.36 13.59
CA PHE A 86 0.41 -6.89 12.40
C PHE A 86 0.69 -8.39 12.36
N PRO A 87 -0.30 -9.27 12.65
CA PRO A 87 -0.18 -10.65 12.21
C PRO A 87 -0.10 -10.67 10.68
N SER A 88 0.82 -11.45 10.13
CA SER A 88 1.17 -11.54 8.71
C SER A 88 0.08 -12.15 7.79
N SER A 89 -1.15 -12.20 8.27
CA SER A 89 -2.37 -12.76 7.67
C SER A 89 -3.46 -12.28 8.64
N TYR A 90 -4.60 -11.74 8.27
CA TYR A 90 -5.70 -12.20 7.42
C TYR A 90 -6.47 -10.91 7.10
N HIS A 91 -6.85 -10.58 5.87
CA HIS A 91 -8.05 -11.07 5.19
C HIS A 91 -7.70 -11.28 3.71
N CYS A 92 -7.68 -12.54 3.28
CA CYS A 92 -7.60 -12.85 1.85
C CYS A 92 -8.96 -12.53 1.25
N VAL A 93 -9.16 -11.32 0.72
CA VAL A 93 -10.30 -11.06 -0.17
C VAL A 93 -9.88 -11.60 -1.53
N CYS A 94 -10.23 -12.87 -1.81
CA CYS A 94 -10.12 -13.42 -3.15
C CYS A 94 -11.10 -12.67 -4.04
N ILE A 95 -10.63 -11.71 -4.82
CA ILE A 95 -11.43 -11.15 -5.91
C ILE A 95 -11.21 -12.09 -7.10
N LEU A 96 -12.21 -12.93 -7.35
CA LEU A 96 -12.27 -13.79 -8.53
C LEU A 96 -12.34 -12.91 -9.78
N GLN A 97 -11.57 -13.27 -10.80
CA GLN A 97 -11.62 -12.69 -12.13
C GLN A 97 -13.03 -12.92 -12.72
N GLY A 98 -13.85 -11.86 -12.74
CA GLY A 98 -15.22 -11.91 -13.24
C GLY A 98 -16.06 -10.91 -12.45
N GLY A 99 -16.16 -9.70 -12.98
CA GLY A 99 -16.72 -8.55 -12.27
C GLY A 99 -18.08 -8.85 -11.67
N TYR A 100 -18.18 -8.83 -10.34
CA TYR A 100 -19.23 -8.22 -9.52
C TYR A 100 -18.74 -8.29 -8.07
N LEU A 101 -18.64 -7.13 -7.42
CA LEU A 101 -18.39 -7.01 -5.98
C LEU A 101 -19.73 -7.18 -5.26
N LEU A 102 -19.81 -8.11 -4.30
CA LEU A 102 -20.87 -8.13 -3.29
C LEU A 102 -20.25 -8.02 -1.89
N PRO A 103 -20.95 -7.35 -0.95
CA PRO A 103 -20.43 -6.93 0.35
C PRO A 103 -20.13 -8.07 1.32
#